data_AF-F9EMQ1-F1
#
_entry.id   AF-F9EMQ1-F1
#
_cell.length_a   1.000
_cell.length_b   1.000
_cell.length_c   1.000
_cell.angle_alpha   90.00
_cell.angle_beta   90.00
_cell.angle_gamma   90.00
#
_symmetry.space_group_name_H-M   'P 1'
#
loop_
_entity.id
_entity.type
_entity.pdbx_description
1 polymer ?
#
loop_
_entity_poly.entity_id
_entity_poly.type
_entity_poly.pdbx_seq_one_letter_code
_entity_poly.pdbx_strand_id
1 'polypeptide(L)' 'MIIGLTGGIASGKSTVSKYLAEKGFKVYDADKIAKDISEKKSVQEEIILTFGNKILDENGNIDRKN' A
#
# COMPACT_ATOMS: atom_id res chain seq x y z
N MET A 1 -1.50 1.18 -22.94
CA MET A 1 -0.10 1.38 -22.52
C MET A 1 -0.09 1.63 -21.02
N ILE A 2 0.83 1.01 -20.27
CA ILE A 2 0.97 1.17 -18.80
C ILE A 2 2.38 1.69 -18.54
N ILE A 3 2.52 2.69 -17.66
CA ILE A 3 3.80 3.31 -17.29
C ILE A 3 3.97 3.18 -15.78
N GLY A 4 5.13 2.69 -15.34
CA GLY A 4 5.51 2.63 -13.93
C GLY A 4 6.28 3.89 -13.52
N LEU A 5 5.78 4.60 -12.50
CA LEU A 5 6.50 5.71 -11.85
C LEU A 5 7.17 5.19 -10.58
N THR A 6 8.50 5.19 -10.56
CA THR A 6 9.31 4.73 -9.42
C THR A 6 10.33 5.79 -9.00
N GLY A 7 11.05 5.56 -7.89
CA GLY A 7 11.98 6.50 -7.29
C GLY A 7 12.13 6.29 -5.77
N GLY A 8 13.19 6.82 -5.19
CA GLY A 8 13.47 6.72 -3.75
C GLY A 8 12.52 7.55 -2.87
N ILE A 9 12.67 7.43 -1.55
CA ILE A 9 11.96 8.28 -0.58
C ILE A 9 12.31 9.74 -0.87
N ALA A 10 11.31 10.64 -0.76
CA ALA A 10 11.44 12.07 -1.03
C ALA A 10 11.87 12.46 -2.46
N SER A 11 11.87 11.54 -3.43
CA SER A 11 12.27 11.84 -4.82
C SER A 11 11.20 12.59 -5.65
N GLY A 12 10.13 13.09 -5.03
CA GLY A 12 9.07 13.84 -5.72
C GLY A 12 8.07 13.01 -6.54
N LYS A 13 8.01 11.68 -6.37
CA LYS A 13 7.05 10.81 -7.09
C LYS A 13 5.60 11.29 -6.99
N SER A 14 5.17 11.66 -5.78
CA SER A 14 3.81 12.13 -5.53
C SER A 14 3.51 13.45 -6.27
N THR A 15 4.52 14.29 -6.47
CA THR A 15 4.39 15.52 -7.26
C THR A 15 4.18 15.19 -8.74
N VAL A 16 4.98 14.27 -9.29
CA VAL A 16 4.86 13.84 -10.69
C VAL A 16 3.55 13.09 -10.94
N SER A 17 3.14 12.21 -10.04
CA SER A 17 1.88 11.48 -10.16
C SER A 17 0.68 12.43 -10.12
N LYS A 18 0.69 13.44 -9.24
CA LYS A 18 -0.34 14.47 -9.19
C LYS A 18 -0.39 15.29 -10.49
N TYR A 19 0.77 15.71 -10.99
CA TYR A 19 0.85 16.43 -12.27
C TYR A 19 0.25 15.63 -13.43
N LEU A 20 0.55 14.32 -13.52
CA LEU A 20 -0.03 13.45 -14.55
C LEU A 20 -1.56 13.34 -14.40
N ALA A 21 -2.07 13.23 -13.17
CA ALA A 21 -3.50 13.21 -12.91
C ALA A 21 -4.19 14.51 -13.35
N GLU A 22 -3.60 15.67 -13.07
CA GLU A 22 -4.09 16.99 -13.51
C GLU A 22 -4.09 17.14 -15.05
N LYS A 23 -3.23 16.41 -15.75
CA LYS A 23 -3.22 16.33 -17.22
C LYS A 23 -4.23 15.33 -17.80
N GLY A 24 -5.08 14.73 -16.97
CA GLY A 24 -6.13 13.81 -17.40
C GLY A 24 -5.69 12.35 -17.49
N PHE A 25 -4.46 12.01 -17.07
CA PHE A 25 -4.03 10.61 -17.02
C PHE A 25 -4.64 9.92 -15.79
N LYS A 26 -5.06 8.67 -15.97
CA LYS A 26 -5.49 7.85 -14.86
C LYS A 26 -4.25 7.36 -14.09
N VAL A 27 -4.16 7.77 -12.83
CA VAL A 27 -3.04 7.44 -11.95
C VAL A 27 -3.51 6.44 -10.90
N TYR A 28 -2.73 5.36 -10.72
CA TYR A 28 -2.95 4.34 -9.71
C TYR A 28 -1.79 4.37 -8.73
N ASP A 29 -2.08 4.72 -7.48
CA ASP A 29 -1.09 4.75 -6.40
C ASP A 29 -1.02 3.36 -5.74
N ALA A 30 0.10 2.66 -5.95
CA ALA A 30 0.28 1.30 -5.45
C ALA A 30 0.32 1.24 -3.92
N ASP A 31 0.95 2.22 -3.26
CA ASP A 31 1.07 2.26 -1.80
C ASP A 31 -0.31 2.45 -1.17
N LYS A 32 -1.11 3.36 -1.73
CA LYS A 32 -2.49 3.57 -1.28
C LYS A 32 -3.36 2.33 -1.49
N ILE A 33 -3.31 1.74 -2.68
CA ILE A 33 -4.10 0.56 -3.02
C ILE A 33 -3.72 -0.63 -2.12
N ALA A 34 -2.42 -0.84 -1.88
CA ALA A 34 -1.95 -1.89 -0.99
C ALA A 34 -2.46 -1.69 0.44
N LYS A 35 -2.42 -0.44 0.95
CA LYS A 35 -2.99 -0.11 2.26
C LYS A 35 -4.48 -0.43 2.33
N ASP A 36 -5.27 0.02 1.36
CA ASP A 36 -6.71 -0.21 1.32
C ASP A 36 -7.05 -1.71 1.26
N ILE A 37 -6.27 -2.49 0.50
CA ILE A 37 -6.45 -3.94 0.39
C ILE A 37 -6.06 -4.66 1.69
N SER A 38 -4.99 -4.21 2.36
CA SER A 38 -4.47 -4.83 3.59
C SER A 38 -5.45 -4.77 4.78
N GLU A 39 -6.45 -3.91 4.72
CA GLU A 39 -7.48 -3.78 5.75
C GLU A 39 -8.62 -4.80 5.59
N LYS A 40 -8.69 -5.49 4.45
CA LYS A 40 -9.69 -6.54 4.21
C LYS A 40 -9.40 -7.74 5.10
N LYS A 41 -10.44 -8.23 5.79
CA LYS A 41 -10.35 -9.39 6.67
C LYS A 41 -9.70 -10.62 6.01
N SER A 42 -10.10 -10.95 4.78
CA SER A 42 -9.53 -12.09 4.05
C SER A 42 -8.04 -11.96 3.80
N VAL A 43 -7.56 -10.74 3.56
CA VAL A 43 -6.13 -10.45 3.34
C VAL A 43 -5.40 -10.52 4.68
N GLN A 44 -5.98 -10.00 5.75
CA GLN A 44 -5.40 -10.12 7.09
C GLN A 44 -5.29 -11.57 7.54
N GLU A 45 -6.32 -12.39 7.31
CA GLU A 45 -6.30 -13.83 7.60
C GLU A 45 -5.17 -14.53 6.84
N GLU A 46 -4.97 -14.22 5.55
CA GLU A 46 -3.88 -14.78 4.74
C GLU A 46 -2.49 -14.34 5.24
N ILE A 47 -2.34 -13.07 5.63
CA ILE A 47 -1.10 -12.57 6.24
C ILE A 47 -0.81 -13.30 7.56
N ILE A 48 -1.81 -13.49 8.41
CA ILE A 48 -1.67 -14.21 9.69
C ILE A 48 -1.32 -15.68 9.47
N LEU A 49 -1.95 -16.34 8.50
CA LEU A 49 -1.63 -17.72 8.13
C LEU A 49 -0.18 -17.86 7.64
N THR A 50 0.32 -16.85 6.92
CA THR A 50 1.67 -16.87 6.33
C THR A 50 2.76 -16.59 7.37
N PHE A 51 2.55 -15.58 8.22
CA PHE A 51 3.58 -15.11 9.16
C PHE A 51 3.39 -15.63 10.60
N GLY A 52 2.25 -16.25 10.89
CA GLY A 52 1.88 -16.76 12.22
C GLY A 52 1.49 -15.66 13.21
N ASN A 53 1.06 -16.07 14.41
CA ASN A 53 0.52 -15.15 15.42
C ASN A 53 1.54 -14.15 16.01
N LYS A 54 2.82 -14.25 15.65
CA LYS A 54 3.87 -13.32 16.12
C LYS A 54 3.71 -11.88 15.61
N ILE A 55 2.89 -11.67 14.58
CA ILE A 55 2.60 -10.35 14.02
C ILE A 55 1.37 -9.70 14.64
N LEU A 56 0.72 -10.37 15.61
CA LEU A 56 -0.50 -9.88 16.23
C LEU A 56 -0.19 -9.11 17.51
N ASP A 57 -0.95 -8.04 17.76
CA ASP A 57 -0.98 -7.33 19.03
C ASP A 57 -1.81 -8.10 20.08
N GLU A 58 -1.86 -7.56 21.30
CA GLU A 58 -2.61 -8.14 22.43
C GLU A 58 -4.13 -8.24 22.16
N ASN A 59 -4.63 -7.49 21.19
CA ASN A 59 -6.04 -7.48 20.78
C ASN A 59 -6.32 -8.40 19.58
N GLY A 60 -5.30 -9.12 19.08
CA GLY A 60 -5.42 -10.00 17.91
C GLY A 60 -5.45 -9.27 16.57
N ASN A 61 -5.09 -7.99 16.52
CA ASN A 61 -4.93 -7.25 15.27
C ASN A 61 -3.49 -7.35 14.77
N ILE A 62 -3.28 -7.25 13.45
CA ILE A 62 -1.92 -7.16 12.90
C ILE A 62 -1.24 -5.91 13.46
N ASP A 63 -0.17 -6.11 14.22
CA ASP A 63 0.68 -5.04 14.72
C ASP A 63 1.48 -4.45 13.56
N ARG A 64 1.13 -3.21 13.21
CA ARG A 64 1.77 -2.43 12.14
C ARG A 64 2.82 -1.46 12.70
N LYS A 65 3.18 -1.56 13.98
CA LYS A 65 4.23 -0.73 14.57
C LYS A 65 5.56 -1.03 13.87
N ASN A 66 6.06 0.01 13.21
CA ASN A 66 7.48 0.16 12.91
C ASN A 66 8.26 0.37 14.21
#